data_AF-A0A2N0H320-F1
#
_entry.id   AF-A0A2N0H320-F1
#
_cell.length_a   1.000
_cell.length_b   1.000
_cell.length_c   1.000
_cell.angle_alpha   90.00
_cell.angle_beta   90.00
_cell.angle_gamma   90.00
#
_symmetry.space_group_name_H-M   'P 1'
#
loop_
_entity.id
_entity.type
_entity.pdbx_description
1 polymer ?
#
loop_
_entity_poly.entity_id
_entity_poly.type
_entity_poly.pdbx_seq_one_letter_code
_entity_poly.pdbx_strand_id
1 'polypeptide(L)' 'MAQSASYYLQQAEACERAAAATELDNQRATLLRSQAAWLALAARELGIQASRAERLNQAEQDRAARETHNVE' A
#
# COMPACT_ATOMS: atom_id res chain seq x y z
N MET A 1 -13.59 4.94 5.20
CA MET A 1 -13.42 4.41 3.83
C MET A 1 -11.96 4.02 3.67
N ALA A 2 -11.65 2.81 3.22
CA ALA A 2 -10.27 2.43 2.91
C ALA A 2 -9.95 2.93 1.49
N GLN A 3 -9.14 3.96 1.38
CA GLN A 3 -8.60 4.39 0.09
C GLN A 3 -7.63 3.32 -0.43
N SER A 4 -7.63 3.08 -1.75
CA SER A 4 -6.71 2.12 -2.36
C SER A 4 -5.27 2.61 -2.32
N ALA A 5 -4.31 1.69 -2.27
CA ALA A 5 -2.88 2.02 -2.39
C ALA A 5 -2.58 2.86 -3.65
N SER A 6 -3.29 2.58 -4.76
CA SER A 6 -3.18 3.36 -6.00
C SER A 6 -3.53 4.84 -5.83
N TYR A 7 -4.54 5.17 -5.00
CA TYR A 7 -4.88 6.56 -4.72
C TYR A 7 -3.75 7.27 -3.97
N TYR A 8 -3.19 6.64 -2.93
CA TYR A 8 -2.08 7.23 -2.18
C TYR A 8 -0.84 7.42 -3.05
N LEU A 9 -0.54 6.48 -3.96
CA LEU A 9 0.54 6.64 -4.94
C LEU A 9 0.29 7.81 -5.88
N GLN A 10 -0.93 7.97 -6.40
CA GLN A 10 -1.29 9.12 -7.24
C GLN A 10 -1.14 10.47 -6.51
N GLN A 11 -1.48 10.53 -5.21
CA GLN A 11 -1.27 11.74 -4.40
C GLN A 11 0.22 12.01 -4.19
N ALA A 12 1.04 10.98 -3.94
CA ALA A 12 2.48 11.13 -3.83
C ALA A 12 3.09 11.70 -5.11
N GLU A 13 2.73 11.17 -6.28
CA GLU A 13 3.17 11.68 -7.57
C GLU A 13 2.72 13.12 -7.82
N ALA A 14 1.50 13.49 -7.40
CA ALA A 14 1.01 14.86 -7.52
C ALA A 14 1.84 15.83 -6.67
N CYS A 15 2.18 15.44 -5.43
CA CYS A 15 3.08 16.21 -4.57
C CYS A 15 4.48 16.35 -5.17
N GLU A 16 5.02 15.29 -5.78
CA GLU A 16 6.32 15.31 -6.46
C GLU A 16 6.34 16.28 -7.64
N ARG A 17 5.34 16.20 -8.52
CA ARG A 17 5.21 17.12 -9.66
C ARG A 17 5.08 18.57 -9.21
N ALA A 18 4.30 18.82 -8.16
CA ALA A 18 4.17 20.16 -7.59
C ALA A 18 5.48 20.65 -6.94
N ALA A 19 6.22 19.77 -6.27
CA ALA A 19 7.52 20.10 -5.67
C ALA A 19 8.57 20.45 -6.74
N ALA A 20 8.55 19.77 -7.88
CA ALA A 20 9.41 20.08 -9.02
C ALA A 20 9.04 21.42 -9.69
N ALA A 21 7.76 21.79 -9.70
CA ALA A 21 7.27 23.01 -10.33
C ALA A 21 7.39 24.27 -9.46
N THR A 22 7.60 24.13 -8.14
CA THR A 22 7.71 25.29 -7.24
C THR A 22 9.15 25.81 -7.16
N GLU A 23 9.30 27.13 -7.18
CA GLU A 23 10.59 27.82 -7.01
C GLU A 23 10.90 28.10 -5.53
N LEU A 24 9.88 28.04 -4.66
CA LEU A 24 10.01 28.37 -3.25
C LEU A 24 10.42 27.14 -2.42
N ASP A 25 11.61 27.20 -1.82
CA ASP A 25 12.19 26.09 -1.06
C ASP A 25 11.31 25.62 0.10
N ASN A 26 10.65 26.54 0.80
CA ASN A 26 9.74 26.20 1.91
C ASN A 26 8.50 25.43 1.44
N GLN A 27 7.97 25.78 0.26
CA GLN A 27 6.86 25.07 -0.36
C GLN A 27 7.32 23.70 -0.87
N ARG A 28 8.50 23.64 -1.52
CA ARG A 28 9.10 22.38 -1.99
C ARG A 28 9.28 21.40 -0.83
N ALA A 29 9.86 21.83 0.28
CA ALA A 29 10.06 20.99 1.46
C ALA A 29 8.73 20.48 2.04
N THR A 30 7.68 21.31 2.01
CA THR A 30 6.34 20.90 2.47
C THR A 30 5.74 19.84 1.57
N LEU A 31 5.82 20.03 0.24
CA LEU A 31 5.31 19.07 -0.74
C LEU A 31 6.04 17.73 -0.67
N LEU A 32 7.37 17.73 -0.48
CA LEU A 32 8.15 16.50 -0.29
C LEU A 32 7.79 15.77 1.01
N ARG A 33 7.53 16.48 2.11
CA ARG A 33 7.03 15.85 3.34
C ARG A 33 5.64 15.22 3.14
N SER A 34 4.76 15.90 2.41
CA SER A 34 3.45 15.35 2.05
C SER A 34 3.57 14.12 1.16
N GLN A 35 4.46 14.14 0.15
CA GLN A 35 4.77 12.98 -0.68
C GLN A 35 5.19 11.78 0.18
N ALA A 36 6.13 11.98 1.11
CA ALA A 36 6.60 10.92 2.00
C ALA A 36 5.46 10.33 2.87
N ALA A 37 4.55 11.18 3.37
CA ALA A 37 3.39 10.73 4.13
C ALA A 37 2.43 9.88 3.27
N TRP A 38 2.18 10.27 2.02
CA TRP A 38 1.37 9.49 1.09
C TRP A 38 2.01 8.13 0.74
N LEU A 39 3.32 8.10 0.52
CA LEU A 39 4.06 6.86 0.27
C LEU A 39 3.99 5.91 1.48
N ALA A 40 4.09 6.43 2.71
CA ALA A 40 3.96 5.63 3.92
C ALA A 40 2.56 5.00 4.05
N LEU A 41 1.50 5.75 3.70
CA LEU A 41 0.13 5.23 3.67
C LEU A 41 -0.05 4.16 2.60
N ALA A 42 0.51 4.36 1.40
CA ALA A 42 0.50 3.37 0.32
C ALA A 42 1.19 2.06 0.75
N ALA A 43 2.39 2.16 1.34
CA ALA A 43 3.14 1.01 1.83
C ALA A 43 2.38 0.25 2.91
N ARG A 44 1.73 0.96 3.85
CA ARG A 44 0.89 0.35 4.89
C ARG A 44 -0.28 -0.42 4.29
N GLU A 45 -0.98 0.18 3.33
CA GLU A 45 -2.14 -0.46 2.68
C GLU A 45 -1.71 -1.71 1.90
N LEU A 46 -0.61 -1.64 1.16
CA LEU A 46 -0.04 -2.80 0.45
C LEU A 46 0.36 -3.92 1.43
N GLY A 47 0.97 -3.57 2.57
CA GLY A 47 1.31 -4.55 3.60
C GLY A 47 0.08 -5.23 4.21
N ILE A 48 -1.02 -4.50 4.42
CA ILE A 48 -2.29 -5.07 4.88
C ILE A 48 -2.86 -6.03 3.84
N GLN A 49 -2.82 -5.65 2.56
CA GLN A 49 -3.32 -6.49 1.45
C GLN A 49 -2.50 -7.78 1.31
N ALA A 50 -1.16 -7.68 1.35
CA ALA A 50 -0.27 -8.83 1.34
C ALA A 50 -0.56 -9.78 2.51
N SER A 51 -0.65 -9.25 3.74
CA SER A 51 -0.96 -10.06 4.92
C SER A 51 -2.34 -10.73 4.86
N ARG A 52 -3.33 -10.09 4.22
CA ARG A 52 -4.64 -10.71 3.96
C ARG A 52 -4.51 -11.86 2.95
N ALA A 53 -3.78 -11.65 1.86
CA ALA A 53 -3.56 -12.68 0.84
C ALA A 53 -2.82 -13.90 1.44
N GLU A 54 -1.80 -13.68 2.26
CA GLU A 54 -1.08 -14.76 2.96
C GLU A 54 -2.02 -15.58 3.84
N ARG A 55 -2.89 -14.94 4.64
CA ARG A 55 -3.86 -15.66 5.48
C ARG A 55 -4.87 -16.46 4.66
N LEU A 56 -5.30 -15.95 3.51
CA LEU A 56 -6.22 -16.67 2.62
C LEU A 56 -5.53 -17.89 2.03
N ASN A 57 -4.31 -17.74 1.51
CA ASN A 57 -3.52 -18.84 0.95
C ASN A 57 -3.26 -19.92 2.00
N GLN A 58 -2.93 -19.54 3.24
CA GLN A 58 -2.72 -20.50 4.33
C GLN A 58 -4.02 -21.26 4.66
N ALA A 59 -5.15 -20.56 4.72
CA ALA A 59 -6.44 -21.21 4.99
C ALA A 59 -6.84 -22.20 3.88
N GLU A 60 -6.53 -21.89 2.63
CA GLU A 60 -6.74 -22.80 1.49
C GLU A 60 -5.83 -24.04 1.56
N GLN A 61 -4.55 -23.86 1.91
CA GLN A 61 -3.60 -24.96 2.11
C GLN A 61 -4.03 -25.86 3.26
N ASP A 62 -4.42 -25.29 4.40
CA ASP A 62 -4.90 -26.04 5.56
C ASP A 62 -6.18 -26.82 5.24
N ARG A 63 -7.07 -26.24 4.44
CA ARG A 63 -8.28 -26.90 3.97
C ARG A 63 -7.94 -28.08 3.06
N ALA A 64 -7.08 -27.87 2.07
CA ALA A 64 -6.65 -28.93 1.16
C ALA A 64 -5.95 -30.09 1.92
N ALA A 65 -5.12 -29.78 2.92
CA ALA A 65 -4.46 -30.79 3.74
C ALA A 65 -5.44 -31.62 4.59
N ARG A 66 -6.54 -31.02 5.05
CA ARG A 66 -7.61 -31.73 5.78
C ARG A 66 -8.44 -32.62 4.87
N GLU A 67 -8.69 -32.17 3.64
CA GLU A 67 -9.45 -32.93 2.64
C GLU A 67 -8.66 -34.15 2.15
N THR A 68 -7.34 -34.05 1.96
CA THR A 68 -6.50 -35.20 1.60
C THR A 68 -6.37 -36.23 2.71
N HIS A 69 -6.29 -35.80 3.98
CA HIS A 69 -6.20 -36.71 5.13
C HIS A 69 -7.49 -37.51 5.41
N ASN A 70 -8.67 -37.01 4.98
CA ASN A 70 -9.96 -37.69 5.18
C ASN A 70 -10.30 -38.73 4.09
N VAL A 71 -9.45 -38.87 3.05
CA VAL A 71 -9.70 -39.74 1.89
C VAL A 71 -8.86 -41.03 1.92
N GLU A 72 -7.94 -41.17 2.88
CA GLU A 72 -7.18 -42.40 3.18
C GLU A 72 -7.81 -43.20 4.33
#